data_AF-A0A916W4V5-F1
#
_entry.id   AF-A0A916W4V5-F1
#
_cell.length_a   1.000
_cell.length_b   1.000
_cell.length_c   1.000
_cell.angle_alpha   90.00
_cell.angle_beta   90.00
_cell.angle_gamma   90.00
#
_symmetry.space_group_name_H-M   'P 1'
#
loop_
_entity.id
_entity.type
_entity.pdbx_description
1 polymer ?
#
loop_
_entity_poly.entity_id
_entity_poly.type
_entity_poly.pdbx_seq_one_letter_code
_entity_poly.pdbx_strand_id
1 'polypeptide(L)'
;MDMNSYGTDTVADEDAYAGETNQTSHRYSPGQDEGGSCRANSRRGMTDSIKASYPPVESVRRALEILRTLNRLRIGTVGDLHAVTGLPKPTIVRMLDTLIADGYVARDNMCGGYRVTHRVKDLHAGYEGIAEVIEASRPFAIELTNSIKWPVGIGMLDGDAIAVHFWTGTISPWVHANTLLHNRPNLITSAMGRAYMAFCPEEERELLFQRIREKNSAFGSDQEAQHRALLANVRKKGYALRSPRTEPKRNITVAVPIRHGDMVLASMTVSFFITAVAPADVDERVIQPLKETVAKIESVIRFMRDGGSGMLPTSRDVSRMALAV
;
A
#
# COMPACT_ATOMS: atom_id res chain seq x y z
N MET A 1 -32.77 -48.99 33.40
CA MET A 1 -32.63 -49.04 34.87
C MET A 1 -32.23 -47.65 35.31
N ASP A 2 -33.19 -47.02 35.97
CA ASP A 2 -33.13 -45.90 36.92
C ASP A 2 -32.72 -44.50 36.45
N MET A 3 -33.78 -43.71 36.20
CA MET A 3 -33.90 -42.34 36.70
C MET A 3 -34.11 -42.34 38.23
N ASN A 4 -33.51 -41.39 38.94
CA ASN A 4 -34.14 -40.55 39.97
C ASN A 4 -33.03 -39.66 40.58
N SER A 5 -33.18 -38.34 40.64
CA SER A 5 -33.95 -37.62 41.67
C SER A 5 -33.49 -36.14 41.60
N TYR A 6 -34.12 -35.08 42.10
CA TYR A 6 -35.27 -34.81 42.96
C TYR A 6 -35.90 -33.51 42.45
N GLY A 7 -37.23 -33.42 42.51
CA GLY A 7 -37.96 -32.16 42.35
C GLY A 7 -37.97 -31.32 43.64
N THR A 8 -38.47 -30.09 43.48
CA THR A 8 -39.35 -29.34 44.40
C THR A 8 -39.76 -28.10 43.58
N ASP A 9 -41.01 -28.04 43.14
CA ASP A 9 -42.13 -27.40 43.86
C ASP A 9 -41.96 -25.86 43.87
N THR A 10 -42.90 -25.02 43.45
CA THR A 10 -44.35 -25.10 43.65
C THR A 10 -45.06 -24.00 42.83
N VAL A 11 -46.26 -24.33 42.30
CA VAL A 11 -47.55 -23.57 42.40
C VAL A 11 -47.61 -22.22 41.67
N ALA A 12 -48.62 -21.81 40.90
CA ALA A 12 -50.03 -22.13 40.60
C ALA A 12 -50.37 -21.24 39.37
N ASP A 13 -51.45 -21.31 38.61
CA ASP A 13 -52.68 -22.09 38.54
C ASP A 13 -53.26 -21.72 37.17
N GLU A 14 -53.88 -22.71 36.50
CA GLU A 14 -55.23 -22.65 35.89
C GLU A 14 -55.70 -21.39 35.14
N ASP A 15 -56.55 -21.46 34.13
CA ASP A 15 -56.91 -22.43 33.11
C ASP A 15 -57.90 -21.66 32.20
N ALA A 16 -58.20 -22.24 31.04
CA ALA A 16 -59.39 -21.99 30.22
C ALA A 16 -59.50 -20.65 29.46
N TYR A 17 -59.28 -20.65 28.13
CA TYR A 17 -60.21 -21.05 27.06
C TYR A 17 -61.52 -20.23 26.97
N ALA A 18 -61.62 -19.39 25.95
CA ALA A 18 -62.63 -19.50 24.88
C ALA A 18 -62.35 -18.43 23.82
N GLY A 19 -62.31 -18.85 22.55
CA GLY A 19 -62.08 -17.94 21.42
C GLY A 19 -63.34 -17.22 20.98
N GLU A 20 -63.15 -16.13 20.24
CA GLU A 20 -63.99 -15.81 19.08
C GLU A 20 -63.26 -14.82 18.17
N THR A 21 -63.15 -15.23 16.92
CA THR A 21 -62.54 -14.53 15.80
C THR A 21 -63.28 -13.24 15.49
N ASN A 22 -62.57 -12.12 15.46
CA ASN A 22 -63.04 -10.94 14.72
C ASN A 22 -61.93 -10.39 13.82
N GLN A 23 -62.17 -10.53 12.52
CA GLN A 23 -61.34 -10.01 11.45
C GLN A 23 -61.30 -8.49 11.54
N THR A 24 -60.12 -7.92 11.82
CA THR A 24 -59.80 -6.56 11.43
C THR A 24 -58.44 -6.58 10.72
N SER A 25 -58.52 -6.39 9.40
CA SER A 25 -57.39 -6.23 8.50
C SER A 25 -56.73 -4.89 8.74
N HIS A 26 -55.76 -4.82 9.65
CA HIS A 26 -54.80 -3.72 9.66
C HIS A 26 -53.62 -4.07 8.75
N ARG A 27 -53.57 -3.37 7.61
CA ARG A 27 -52.41 -3.34 6.71
C ARG A 27 -51.18 -2.89 7.50
N TYR A 28 -50.30 -3.83 7.82
CA TYR A 28 -48.93 -3.53 8.25
C TYR A 28 -48.16 -3.03 7.03
N SER A 29 -47.92 -1.72 6.97
CA SER A 29 -46.93 -1.15 6.06
C SER A 29 -45.56 -1.43 6.66
N PRO A 30 -44.61 -2.06 5.95
CA PRO A 30 -43.26 -2.22 6.49
C PRO A 30 -42.66 -0.83 6.64
N GLY A 31 -42.37 -0.46 7.89
CA GLY A 31 -41.52 0.67 8.19
C GLY A 31 -40.19 0.50 7.45
N GLN A 32 -39.66 1.61 6.97
CA GLN A 32 -38.36 1.69 6.34
C GLN A 32 -37.32 1.11 7.32
N ASP A 33 -36.89 -0.11 7.06
CA ASP A 33 -35.64 -0.64 7.56
C ASP A 33 -34.54 0.28 7.02
N GLU A 34 -34.17 1.29 7.81
CA GLU A 34 -32.87 1.93 7.70
C GLU A 34 -31.82 0.90 8.13
N GLY A 35 -31.63 -0.08 7.26
CA GLY A 35 -30.55 -1.04 7.33
C GLY A 35 -29.25 -0.26 7.30
N GLY A 36 -28.64 -0.11 8.47
CA GLY A 36 -27.25 0.24 8.67
C GLY A 36 -26.37 -0.81 7.98
N SER A 37 -26.29 -0.71 6.66
CA SER A 37 -25.29 -1.42 5.88
C SER A 37 -23.95 -0.90 6.40
N CYS A 38 -23.22 -1.76 7.11
CA CYS A 38 -21.82 -1.57 7.37
C CYS A 38 -21.13 -1.30 6.02
N ARG A 39 -20.97 -0.03 5.68
CA ARG A 39 -20.18 0.48 4.54
C ARG A 39 -18.69 0.37 4.85
N ALA A 40 -18.28 -0.72 5.52
CA ALA A 40 -16.90 -1.11 5.63
C ALA A 40 -16.47 -1.52 4.22
N ASN A 41 -15.90 -0.55 3.51
CA ASN A 41 -15.43 -0.66 2.15
C ASN A 41 -14.38 -1.78 2.02
N SER A 42 -14.81 -2.95 1.56
CA SER A 42 -13.91 -4.00 1.07
C SER A 42 -14.42 -4.68 -0.21
N ARG A 43 -15.31 -4.02 -0.98
CA ARG A 43 -15.59 -4.48 -2.34
C ARG A 43 -14.40 -4.14 -3.24
N ARG A 44 -13.77 -5.17 -3.82
CA ARG A 44 -12.68 -5.01 -4.80
C ARG A 44 -13.08 -4.01 -5.89
N GLY A 45 -12.25 -3.00 -6.11
CA GLY A 45 -12.21 -2.26 -7.39
C GLY A 45 -12.85 -0.88 -7.44
N MET A 46 -13.54 -0.39 -6.40
CA MET A 46 -14.24 0.92 -6.50
C MET A 46 -14.32 1.71 -5.18
N THR A 47 -13.39 1.50 -4.26
CA THR A 47 -13.34 2.26 -3.01
C THR A 47 -12.23 3.28 -3.10
N ASP A 48 -12.59 4.57 -3.07
CA ASP A 48 -11.64 5.66 -2.93
C ASP A 48 -10.90 5.48 -1.59
N SER A 49 -9.61 5.13 -1.66
CA SER A 49 -8.78 4.86 -0.49
C SER A 49 -8.53 6.11 0.38
N ILE A 50 -8.88 7.30 -0.13
CA ILE A 50 -8.67 8.59 0.54
C ILE A 50 -9.99 9.08 1.16
N LYS A 51 -11.15 8.68 0.61
CA LYS A 51 -12.46 9.14 1.09
C LYS A 51 -12.90 8.36 2.34
N ALA A 52 -12.90 9.05 3.48
CA ALA A 52 -13.37 8.49 4.73
C ALA A 52 -14.90 8.23 4.71
N SER A 53 -15.33 7.04 5.12
CA SER A 53 -16.76 6.71 5.28
C SER A 53 -17.42 7.43 6.47
N TYR A 54 -16.62 7.89 7.44
CA TYR A 54 -17.06 8.57 8.66
C TYR A 54 -16.09 9.70 9.03
N PRO A 55 -16.54 10.69 9.84
CA PRO A 55 -15.64 11.67 10.43
C PRO A 55 -14.51 11.01 11.24
N PRO A 56 -13.30 11.58 11.25
CA PRO A 56 -12.19 11.04 12.04
C PRO A 56 -12.49 11.00 13.55
N VAL A 57 -12.03 9.95 14.22
CA VAL A 57 -12.13 9.84 15.69
C VAL A 57 -11.03 10.70 16.33
N GLU A 58 -11.45 11.82 16.94
CA GLU A 58 -10.51 12.85 17.41
C GLU A 58 -9.61 12.41 18.56
N SER A 59 -10.06 11.48 19.42
CA SER A 59 -9.22 10.93 20.48
C SER A 59 -8.01 10.18 19.91
N VAL A 60 -8.20 9.41 18.84
CA VAL A 60 -7.13 8.66 18.17
C VAL A 60 -6.15 9.62 17.50
N ARG A 61 -6.66 10.64 16.78
CA ARG A 61 -5.82 11.65 16.12
C ARG A 61 -4.90 12.34 17.12
N ARG A 62 -5.45 12.81 18.24
CA ARG A 62 -4.71 13.52 19.29
C ARG A 62 -3.70 12.62 20.01
N ALA A 63 -4.05 11.35 20.27
CA ALA A 63 -3.12 10.40 20.87
C ALA A 63 -1.90 10.15 19.95
N LEU A 64 -2.12 9.98 18.65
CA LEU A 64 -1.04 9.84 17.66
C LEU A 64 -0.18 11.11 17.56
N GLU A 65 -0.79 12.29 17.67
CA GLU A 65 -0.07 13.57 17.68
C GLU A 65 0.84 13.73 18.90
N ILE A 66 0.36 13.36 20.10
CA ILE A 66 1.18 13.33 21.32
C ILE A 66 2.36 12.36 21.15
N LEU A 67 2.11 11.15 20.62
CA LEU A 67 3.15 10.15 20.43
C LEU A 67 4.23 10.63 19.45
N ARG A 68 3.85 11.25 18.32
CA ARG A 68 4.79 11.86 17.36
C ARG A 68 5.60 12.98 18.00
N THR A 69 4.96 13.82 18.82
CA THR A 69 5.61 14.95 19.48
C THR A 69 6.64 14.47 20.50
N LEU A 70 6.29 13.50 21.35
CA LEU A 70 7.24 12.87 22.29
C LEU A 70 8.42 12.22 21.57
N ASN A 71 8.17 11.56 20.43
CA ASN A 71 9.24 10.93 19.66
C ASN A 71 10.27 11.96 19.14
N ARG A 72 9.85 13.18 18.82
CA ARG A 72 10.74 14.28 18.40
C ARG A 72 11.51 14.90 19.58
N LEU A 73 10.84 15.10 20.71
CA LEU A 73 11.44 15.73 21.91
C LEU A 73 12.40 14.79 22.67
N ARG A 74 12.33 13.47 22.43
CA ARG A 74 12.97 12.39 23.19
C ARG A 74 12.43 12.27 24.62
N ILE A 75 12.41 13.37 25.38
CA ILE A 75 11.77 13.50 26.69
C ILE A 75 10.95 14.81 26.66
N GLY A 76 9.66 14.74 27.00
CA GLY A 76 8.76 15.90 26.99
C GLY A 76 7.87 15.98 28.22
N THR A 77 7.65 17.18 28.73
CA THR A 77 6.70 17.45 29.82
C THR A 77 5.29 17.72 29.27
N VAL A 78 4.28 17.73 30.15
CA VAL A 78 2.92 18.15 29.78
C VAL A 78 2.90 19.59 29.26
N GLY A 79 3.80 20.45 29.76
CA GLY A 79 3.95 21.82 29.29
C GLY A 79 4.45 21.88 27.85
N ASP A 80 5.47 21.10 27.53
CA ASP A 80 6.04 21.03 26.17
C ASP A 80 5.02 20.49 25.17
N LEU A 81 4.32 19.43 25.56
CA LEU A 81 3.25 18.86 24.73
C LEU A 81 2.11 19.84 24.50
N HIS A 82 1.73 20.62 25.52
CA HIS A 82 0.72 21.66 25.37
C HIS A 82 1.20 22.77 24.42
N ALA A 83 2.44 23.22 24.55
CA ALA A 83 3.01 24.26 23.71
C ALA A 83 3.07 23.85 22.23
N VAL A 84 3.35 22.57 21.95
CA VAL A 84 3.46 22.07 20.57
C VAL A 84 2.08 21.70 19.98
N THR A 85 1.22 21.02 20.74
CA THR A 85 -0.03 20.46 20.22
C THR A 85 -1.25 21.36 20.42
N GLY A 86 -1.16 22.37 21.29
CA GLY A 86 -2.28 23.22 21.69
C GLY A 86 -3.37 22.49 22.50
N LEU A 87 -3.20 21.20 22.80
CA LEU A 87 -4.20 20.40 23.51
C LEU A 87 -4.29 20.79 25.00
N PRO A 88 -5.49 20.84 25.61
CA PRO A 88 -5.61 21.11 27.03
C PRO A 88 -4.82 20.12 27.88
N LYS A 89 -4.10 20.60 28.91
CA LYS A 89 -3.26 19.76 29.78
C LYS A 89 -4.00 18.54 30.36
N PRO A 90 -5.27 18.62 30.82
CA PRO A 90 -6.00 17.43 31.29
C PRO A 90 -6.21 16.38 30.20
N THR A 91 -6.40 16.79 28.95
CA THR A 91 -6.53 15.88 27.80
C THR A 91 -5.21 15.17 27.52
N ILE A 92 -4.09 15.91 27.55
CA ILE A 92 -2.76 15.35 27.37
C ILE A 92 -2.47 14.29 28.45
N VAL A 93 -2.71 14.61 29.72
CA VAL A 93 -2.49 13.67 30.83
C VAL A 93 -3.29 12.38 30.65
N ARG A 94 -4.58 12.48 30.31
CA ARG A 94 -5.42 11.29 30.07
C ARG A 94 -4.89 10.43 28.92
N MET A 95 -4.46 11.04 27.83
CA MET A 95 -3.88 10.30 26.69
C MET A 95 -2.54 9.68 27.03
N LEU A 96 -1.69 10.36 27.81
CA LEU A 96 -0.43 9.82 28.30
C LEU A 96 -0.66 8.62 29.21
N ASP A 97 -1.63 8.68 30.13
CA ASP A 97 -1.95 7.55 31.00
C ASP A 97 -2.45 6.34 30.20
N THR A 98 -3.27 6.54 29.15
CA THR A 98 -3.64 5.47 28.21
C THR A 98 -2.41 4.89 27.50
N LEU A 99 -1.54 5.74 26.94
CA LEU A 99 -0.33 5.30 26.25
C LEU A 99 0.68 4.62 27.18
N ILE A 100 0.69 4.96 28.48
CA ILE A 100 1.47 4.29 29.52
C ILE A 100 0.89 2.92 29.83
N ALA A 101 -0.43 2.81 29.98
CA ALA A 101 -1.10 1.52 30.20
C ALA A 101 -0.85 0.55 29.04
N ASP A 102 -0.86 1.07 27.81
CA ASP A 102 -0.53 0.31 26.59
C ASP A 102 0.99 0.18 26.37
N GLY A 103 1.83 0.70 27.27
CA GLY A 103 3.28 0.55 27.24
C GLY A 103 4.01 1.26 26.10
N TYR A 104 3.37 2.15 25.36
CA TYR A 104 3.99 2.97 24.30
C TYR A 104 4.76 4.18 24.84
N VAL A 105 4.38 4.67 26.03
CA VAL A 105 5.01 5.80 26.73
C VAL A 105 5.41 5.38 28.14
N ALA A 106 6.49 5.94 28.67
CA ALA A 106 6.90 5.77 30.06
C ALA A 106 7.20 7.14 30.69
N ARG A 107 7.00 7.24 32.01
CA ARG A 107 7.48 8.39 32.79
C ARG A 107 8.99 8.27 32.99
N ASP A 108 9.71 9.36 32.77
CA ASP A 108 11.13 9.45 33.06
C ASP A 108 11.33 10.01 34.46
N ASN A 109 11.70 9.15 35.41
CA ASN A 109 11.90 9.55 36.80
C ASN A 109 13.20 10.32 37.03
N MET A 110 14.16 10.26 36.10
CA MET A 110 15.47 10.89 36.25
C MET A 110 15.47 12.31 35.67
N CYS A 111 14.94 12.47 34.47
CA CYS A 111 14.91 13.76 33.78
C CYS A 111 13.61 14.56 34.06
N GLY A 112 12.57 13.88 34.55
CA GLY A 112 11.23 14.44 34.66
C GLY A 112 10.53 14.49 33.30
N GLY A 113 9.27 14.05 33.25
CA GLY A 113 8.45 14.05 32.03
C GLY A 113 8.19 12.66 31.47
N TYR A 114 7.98 12.59 30.16
CA TYR A 114 7.51 11.40 29.46
C TYR A 114 8.41 11.10 28.26
N ARG A 115 8.64 9.83 27.98
CA ARG A 115 9.41 9.36 26.83
C ARG A 115 8.70 8.21 26.14
N VAL A 116 8.95 8.07 24.83
CA VAL A 116 8.48 6.92 24.04
C VAL A 116 9.28 5.67 24.41
N THR A 117 8.63 4.51 24.44
CA THR A 117 9.29 3.22 24.71
C THR A 117 9.63 2.48 23.41
N HIS A 118 10.39 1.38 23.53
CA HIS A 118 10.69 0.50 22.40
C HIS A 118 9.44 -0.11 21.75
N ARG A 119 8.33 -0.24 22.48
CA ARG A 119 7.07 -0.86 22.01
C ARG A 119 6.48 -0.14 20.80
N VAL A 120 6.80 1.13 20.59
CA VAL A 120 6.40 1.86 19.36
C VAL A 120 6.95 1.20 18.09
N LYS A 121 8.00 0.38 18.17
CA LYS A 121 8.45 -0.43 17.03
C LYS A 121 7.38 -1.41 16.54
N ASP A 122 6.55 -1.94 17.42
CA ASP A 122 5.49 -2.89 17.06
C ASP A 122 4.47 -2.27 16.08
N LEU A 123 4.31 -0.95 16.10
CA LEU A 123 3.44 -0.23 15.18
C LEU A 123 3.93 -0.26 13.72
N HIS A 124 5.23 -0.51 13.48
CA HIS A 124 5.81 -0.59 12.14
C HIS A 124 6.54 -1.91 11.84
N ALA A 125 6.66 -2.84 12.79
CA ALA A 125 7.43 -4.08 12.63
C ALA A 125 6.95 -4.96 11.47
N GLY A 126 5.69 -4.80 11.01
CA GLY A 126 5.15 -5.44 9.81
C GLY A 126 5.05 -4.53 8.58
N TYR A 127 5.49 -3.27 8.71
CA TYR A 127 5.44 -2.20 7.71
C TYR A 127 6.87 -1.78 7.36
N GLU A 128 7.62 -2.66 6.69
CA GLU A 128 8.98 -2.35 6.22
C GLU A 128 9.06 -2.49 4.70
N GLY A 129 9.53 -1.42 4.03
CA GLY A 129 9.94 -1.35 2.62
C GLY A 129 8.84 -1.58 1.58
N ILE A 130 8.22 -2.76 1.60
CA ILE A 130 7.20 -3.24 0.67
C ILE A 130 5.95 -2.37 0.75
N ALA A 131 5.47 -2.09 1.96
CA ALA A 131 4.24 -1.33 2.14
C ALA A 131 4.41 0.15 1.77
N GLU A 132 5.53 0.77 2.18
CA GLU A 132 5.80 2.20 1.95
C GLU A 132 5.84 2.56 0.46
N VAL A 133 6.66 1.87 -0.33
CA VAL A 133 6.85 2.19 -1.75
C VAL A 133 5.56 1.95 -2.53
N ILE A 134 4.85 0.87 -2.19
CA ILE A 134 3.58 0.54 -2.83
C ILE A 134 2.51 1.58 -2.48
N GLU A 135 2.39 1.99 -1.21
CA GLU A 135 1.46 3.03 -0.80
C GLU A 135 1.75 4.38 -1.45
N ALA A 136 3.02 4.79 -1.49
CA ALA A 136 3.45 6.00 -2.17
C ALA A 136 3.08 5.98 -3.65
N SER A 137 3.20 4.82 -4.29
CA SER A 137 3.06 4.68 -5.75
C SER A 137 1.63 4.49 -6.24
N ARG A 138 0.72 3.94 -5.41
CA ARG A 138 -0.67 3.64 -5.77
C ARG A 138 -1.42 4.82 -6.43
N PRO A 139 -1.48 6.02 -5.84
CA PRO A 139 -2.26 7.12 -6.43
C PRO A 139 -1.73 7.51 -7.80
N PHE A 140 -0.40 7.61 -7.95
CA PHE A 140 0.26 7.96 -9.20
C PHE A 140 0.09 6.87 -10.28
N ALA A 141 0.13 5.60 -9.90
CA ALA A 141 -0.12 4.49 -10.82
C ALA A 141 -1.56 4.48 -11.36
N ILE A 142 -2.54 4.81 -10.51
CA ILE A 142 -3.95 4.97 -10.91
C ILE A 142 -4.10 6.16 -11.86
N GLU A 143 -3.51 7.30 -11.53
CA GLU A 143 -3.52 8.51 -12.38
C GLU A 143 -2.89 8.24 -13.76
N LEU A 144 -1.71 7.62 -13.78
CA LEU A 144 -1.04 7.22 -15.03
C LEU A 144 -1.94 6.29 -15.85
N THR A 145 -2.54 5.28 -15.22
CA THR A 145 -3.45 4.37 -15.92
C THR A 145 -4.64 5.12 -16.52
N ASN A 146 -5.19 6.10 -15.81
CA ASN A 146 -6.29 6.92 -16.30
C ASN A 146 -5.87 7.82 -17.47
N SER A 147 -4.62 8.25 -17.56
CA SER A 147 -4.11 9.06 -18.67
C SER A 147 -3.75 8.21 -19.89
N ILE A 148 -2.88 7.21 -19.74
CA ILE A 148 -2.39 6.40 -20.88
C ILE A 148 -3.31 5.24 -21.25
N LYS A 149 -4.32 4.95 -20.43
CA LYS A 149 -5.29 3.83 -20.54
C LYS A 149 -4.68 2.43 -20.47
N TRP A 150 -3.36 2.29 -20.49
CA TRP A 150 -2.66 1.02 -20.33
C TRP A 150 -2.46 0.66 -18.86
N PRO A 151 -2.53 -0.64 -18.52
CA PRO A 151 -2.37 -1.07 -17.14
C PRO A 151 -0.92 -0.94 -16.66
N VAL A 152 -0.83 -0.54 -15.41
CA VAL A 152 0.39 -0.23 -14.67
C VAL A 152 0.57 -1.24 -13.55
N GLY A 153 1.78 -1.78 -13.44
CA GLY A 153 2.15 -2.72 -12.38
C GLY A 153 3.32 -2.24 -11.57
N ILE A 154 3.34 -2.60 -10.29
CA ILE A 154 4.46 -2.32 -9.40
C ILE A 154 4.84 -3.62 -8.70
N GLY A 155 6.12 -3.94 -8.77
CA GLY A 155 6.66 -5.15 -8.19
C GLY A 155 8.04 -4.94 -7.59
N MET A 156 8.40 -5.81 -6.67
CA MET A 156 9.62 -5.72 -5.87
C MET A 156 10.38 -7.04 -5.95
N LEU A 157 11.69 -7.00 -5.71
CA LEU A 157 12.48 -8.22 -5.65
C LEU A 157 11.98 -9.09 -4.48
N ASP A 158 11.72 -10.35 -4.78
CA ASP A 158 11.35 -11.41 -3.85
C ASP A 158 12.19 -12.65 -4.18
N GLY A 159 13.28 -12.84 -3.44
CA GLY A 159 14.21 -13.95 -3.62
C GLY A 159 14.96 -13.93 -4.96
N ASP A 160 14.38 -14.56 -5.99
CA ASP A 160 14.95 -14.78 -7.33
C ASP A 160 14.06 -14.23 -8.47
N ALA A 161 12.98 -13.56 -8.14
CA ALA A 161 12.02 -13.01 -9.08
C ALA A 161 11.43 -11.70 -8.55
N ILE A 162 10.63 -11.03 -9.37
CA ILE A 162 9.84 -9.88 -8.94
C ILE A 162 8.49 -10.39 -8.45
N ALA A 163 8.04 -10.00 -7.25
CA ALA A 163 6.67 -10.15 -6.79
C ALA A 163 5.87 -8.89 -7.15
N VAL A 164 4.74 -9.05 -7.85
CA VAL A 164 3.87 -7.92 -8.21
C VAL A 164 2.88 -7.65 -7.07
N HIS A 165 3.00 -6.49 -6.44
CA HIS A 165 2.19 -6.10 -5.27
C HIS A 165 1.02 -5.17 -5.63
N PHE A 166 1.10 -4.48 -6.76
CA PHE A 166 0.03 -3.60 -7.24
C PHE A 166 -0.14 -3.71 -8.76
N TRP A 167 -1.39 -3.70 -9.21
CA TRP A 167 -1.77 -3.79 -10.62
C TRP A 167 -3.05 -3.02 -10.88
N THR A 168 -3.06 -2.16 -11.89
CA THR A 168 -4.25 -1.36 -12.28
C THR A 168 -5.06 -1.99 -13.40
N GLY A 169 -4.87 -3.28 -13.67
CA GLY A 169 -5.59 -3.96 -14.75
C GLY A 169 -7.11 -3.95 -14.61
N THR A 170 -7.64 -3.77 -13.40
CA THR A 170 -9.09 -3.69 -13.18
C THR A 170 -9.71 -2.38 -13.66
N ILE A 171 -8.91 -1.32 -13.83
CA ILE A 171 -9.39 0.01 -14.25
C ILE A 171 -8.95 0.40 -15.67
N SER A 172 -8.06 -0.38 -16.28
CA SER A 172 -7.64 -0.15 -17.67
C SER A 172 -8.65 -0.81 -18.63
N PRO A 173 -9.14 -0.09 -19.66
CA PRO A 173 -10.08 -0.62 -20.63
C PRO A 173 -9.45 -1.63 -21.62
N TRP A 174 -8.12 -1.75 -21.64
CA TRP A 174 -7.39 -2.53 -22.64
C TRP A 174 -6.78 -3.83 -22.09
N VAL A 175 -7.23 -4.27 -20.92
CA VAL A 175 -6.68 -5.46 -20.23
C VAL A 175 -7.38 -6.72 -20.73
N HIS A 176 -6.60 -7.66 -21.25
CA HIS A 176 -7.12 -8.96 -21.70
C HIS A 176 -7.25 -10.00 -20.57
N ALA A 177 -6.57 -9.81 -19.43
CA ALA A 177 -6.67 -10.62 -18.21
C ALA A 177 -5.87 -9.97 -17.05
N ASN A 178 -6.21 -10.30 -15.79
CA ASN A 178 -5.48 -9.88 -14.58
C ASN A 178 -4.09 -10.55 -14.44
N THR A 179 -3.33 -10.65 -15.53
CA THR A 179 -2.22 -11.58 -15.71
C THR A 179 -0.99 -11.29 -14.83
N LEU A 180 -0.86 -10.11 -14.20
CA LEU A 180 0.34 -9.81 -13.41
C LEU A 180 0.16 -10.03 -11.90
N LEU A 181 -1.05 -9.87 -11.36
CA LEU A 181 -1.30 -10.17 -9.96
C LEU A 181 -1.21 -11.69 -9.79
N HIS A 182 -0.34 -12.17 -8.89
CA HIS A 182 0.05 -13.58 -8.66
C HIS A 182 1.08 -14.19 -9.62
N ASN A 183 1.60 -13.43 -10.59
CA ASN A 183 2.76 -13.87 -11.37
C ASN A 183 4.07 -13.40 -10.72
N ARG A 184 5.14 -14.20 -10.87
CA ARG A 184 6.50 -13.84 -10.44
C ARG A 184 7.40 -13.55 -11.66
N PRO A 185 7.38 -12.33 -12.25
CA PRO A 185 8.25 -12.00 -13.36
C PRO A 185 9.73 -12.28 -13.06
N ASN A 186 10.39 -13.10 -13.89
CA ASN A 186 11.79 -13.45 -13.70
C ASN A 186 12.74 -12.28 -14.00
N LEU A 187 13.96 -12.35 -13.45
CA LEU A 187 14.96 -11.28 -13.55
C LEU A 187 15.56 -11.12 -14.96
N ILE A 188 15.57 -12.18 -15.78
CA ILE A 188 16.29 -12.22 -17.06
C ILE A 188 15.47 -11.71 -18.26
N THR A 189 14.18 -12.04 -18.30
CA THR A 189 13.32 -11.84 -19.48
C THR A 189 12.22 -10.83 -19.26
N SER A 190 11.79 -10.59 -18.01
CA SER A 190 10.76 -9.60 -17.73
C SER A 190 11.32 -8.18 -17.78
N ALA A 191 10.47 -7.20 -18.11
CA ALA A 191 10.90 -5.80 -18.10
C ALA A 191 11.23 -5.35 -16.67
N MET A 192 10.38 -5.69 -15.70
CA MET A 192 10.59 -5.37 -14.28
C MET A 192 11.90 -5.95 -13.74
N GLY A 193 12.16 -7.22 -14.01
CA GLY A 193 13.39 -7.89 -13.61
C GLY A 193 14.64 -7.25 -14.20
N ARG A 194 14.60 -6.91 -15.49
CA ARG A 194 15.68 -6.19 -16.17
C ARG A 194 15.88 -4.77 -15.64
N ALA A 195 14.80 -4.06 -15.34
CA ALA A 195 14.87 -2.74 -14.72
C ALA A 195 15.51 -2.82 -13.34
N TYR A 196 15.13 -3.82 -12.54
CA TYR A 196 15.73 -4.05 -11.23
C TYR A 196 17.22 -4.38 -11.35
N MET A 197 17.58 -5.43 -12.09
CA MET A 197 18.97 -5.87 -12.29
C MET A 197 19.86 -4.80 -12.89
N ALA A 198 19.30 -3.89 -13.71
CA ALA A 198 20.08 -2.83 -14.30
C ALA A 198 20.44 -1.74 -13.28
N PHE A 199 19.69 -1.54 -12.20
CA PHE A 199 19.91 -0.40 -11.31
C PHE A 199 20.24 -0.80 -9.86
N CYS A 200 20.13 -2.08 -9.50
CA CYS A 200 20.55 -2.54 -8.18
C CYS A 200 22.09 -2.45 -8.02
N PRO A 201 22.57 -2.41 -6.77
CA PRO A 201 24.00 -2.46 -6.46
C PRO A 201 24.72 -3.64 -7.11
N GLU A 202 26.01 -3.47 -7.44
CA GLU A 202 26.80 -4.52 -8.11
C GLU A 202 26.83 -5.81 -7.28
N GLU A 203 27.06 -5.72 -5.97
CA GLU A 203 27.10 -6.87 -5.07
C GLU A 203 25.78 -7.66 -5.08
N GLU A 204 24.64 -6.96 -5.00
CA GLU A 204 23.32 -7.58 -5.07
C GLU A 204 23.09 -8.26 -6.42
N ARG A 205 23.48 -7.61 -7.52
CA ARG A 205 23.37 -8.18 -8.85
C ARG A 205 24.22 -9.45 -9.02
N GLU A 206 25.45 -9.47 -8.49
CA GLU A 206 26.30 -10.67 -8.55
C GLU A 206 25.68 -11.84 -7.80
N LEU A 207 25.11 -11.59 -6.62
CA LEU A 207 24.38 -12.60 -5.85
C LEU A 207 23.16 -13.12 -6.62
N LEU A 208 22.42 -12.24 -7.31
CA LEU A 208 21.28 -12.63 -8.13
C LEU A 208 21.70 -13.46 -9.34
N PHE A 209 22.79 -13.08 -10.04
CA PHE A 209 23.32 -13.90 -11.12
C PHE A 209 23.77 -15.28 -10.63
N GLN A 210 24.44 -15.34 -9.47
CA GLN A 210 24.81 -16.62 -8.86
C GLN A 210 23.59 -17.51 -8.62
N ARG A 211 22.54 -17.00 -7.97
CA ARG A 211 21.30 -17.76 -7.73
C ARG A 211 20.64 -18.22 -9.02
N ILE A 212 20.68 -17.40 -10.07
CA ILE A 212 20.12 -17.76 -11.39
C ILE A 212 20.90 -18.91 -12.02
N ARG A 213 22.25 -18.89 -11.95
CA ARG A 213 23.11 -20.00 -12.42
C ARG A 213 22.82 -21.30 -11.67
N GLU A 214 22.68 -21.22 -10.36
CA GLU A 214 22.37 -22.39 -9.52
C GLU A 214 21.02 -23.02 -9.84
N LYS A 215 20.01 -22.20 -10.18
CA LYS A 215 18.65 -22.67 -10.50
C LYS A 215 18.45 -23.08 -11.96
N ASN A 216 19.26 -22.56 -12.88
CA ASN A 216 19.11 -22.80 -14.31
C ASN A 216 20.46 -23.12 -14.95
N SER A 217 20.75 -24.42 -15.11
CA SER A 217 21.98 -24.91 -15.74
C SER A 217 22.15 -24.47 -17.20
N ALA A 218 21.07 -24.07 -17.89
CA ALA A 218 21.14 -23.51 -19.24
C ALA A 218 21.51 -22.01 -19.27
N PHE A 219 21.57 -21.34 -18.11
CA PHE A 219 22.06 -19.98 -17.99
C PHE A 219 23.57 -19.98 -17.73
N GLY A 220 24.34 -20.08 -18.82
CA GLY A 220 25.80 -20.08 -18.79
C GLY A 220 26.43 -18.69 -18.96
N SER A 221 27.77 -18.68 -19.10
CA SER A 221 28.59 -17.47 -19.23
C SER A 221 28.16 -16.56 -20.37
N ASP A 222 27.79 -17.15 -21.51
CA ASP A 222 27.45 -16.39 -22.72
C ASP A 222 26.10 -15.68 -22.56
N GLN A 223 25.11 -16.36 -21.97
CA GLN A 223 23.80 -15.78 -21.66
C GLN A 223 23.94 -14.65 -20.63
N GLU A 224 24.80 -14.83 -19.64
CA GLU A 224 25.09 -13.80 -18.65
C GLU A 224 25.78 -12.59 -19.27
N ALA A 225 26.81 -12.79 -20.10
CA ALA A 225 27.50 -11.70 -20.78
C ALA A 225 26.55 -10.89 -21.68
N GLN A 226 25.68 -11.58 -22.44
CA GLN A 226 24.62 -10.93 -23.22
C GLN A 226 23.65 -10.15 -22.32
N HIS A 227 23.27 -10.72 -21.18
CA HIS A 227 22.39 -10.04 -20.24
C HIS A 227 23.04 -8.80 -19.65
N ARG A 228 24.32 -8.85 -19.24
CA ARG A 228 25.08 -7.70 -18.73
C ARG A 228 25.16 -6.58 -19.76
N ALA A 229 25.44 -6.90 -21.03
CA ALA A 229 25.44 -5.92 -22.10
C ALA A 229 24.05 -5.27 -22.29
N LEU A 230 22.98 -6.05 -22.16
CA LEU A 230 21.62 -5.54 -22.17
C LEU A 230 21.35 -4.60 -20.98
N LEU A 231 21.76 -4.98 -19.77
CA LEU A 231 21.59 -4.14 -18.57
C LEU A 231 22.34 -2.81 -18.69
N ALA A 232 23.53 -2.80 -19.31
CA ALA A 232 24.25 -1.57 -19.59
C ALA A 232 23.48 -0.64 -20.54
N ASN A 233 22.77 -1.19 -21.54
CA ASN A 233 21.88 -0.40 -22.40
C ASN A 233 20.65 0.12 -21.64
N VAL A 234 20.06 -0.71 -20.77
CA VAL A 234 18.94 -0.32 -19.91
C VAL A 234 19.33 0.85 -19.00
N ARG A 235 20.54 0.83 -18.41
CA ARG A 235 21.09 1.96 -17.64
C ARG A 235 21.15 3.24 -18.45
N LYS A 236 21.70 3.18 -19.66
CA LYS A 236 21.84 4.34 -20.56
C LYS A 236 20.48 4.92 -20.95
N LYS A 237 19.48 4.07 -21.21
CA LYS A 237 18.15 4.48 -21.64
C LYS A 237 17.23 4.92 -20.50
N GLY A 238 17.46 4.42 -19.29
CA GLY A 238 16.60 4.66 -18.13
C GLY A 238 15.31 3.82 -18.11
N TYR A 239 15.19 2.81 -18.98
CA TYR A 239 14.04 1.90 -18.99
C TYR A 239 14.43 0.53 -19.57
N ALA A 240 13.70 -0.50 -19.15
CA ALA A 240 13.86 -1.87 -19.62
C ALA A 240 12.67 -2.31 -20.47
N LEU A 241 12.95 -3.19 -21.43
CA LEU A 241 11.94 -3.88 -22.23
C LEU A 241 11.92 -5.35 -21.88
N ARG A 242 10.72 -5.93 -21.86
CA ARG A 242 10.54 -7.39 -21.83
C ARG A 242 11.17 -8.04 -23.06
N SER A 243 11.69 -9.25 -22.88
CA SER A 243 12.27 -10.02 -23.97
C SER A 243 11.24 -10.26 -25.07
N PRO A 244 11.56 -10.00 -26.36
CA PRO A 244 10.67 -10.29 -27.48
C PRO A 244 10.45 -11.80 -27.67
N ARG A 245 11.29 -12.64 -27.05
CA ARG A 245 11.16 -14.11 -27.07
C ARG A 245 10.12 -14.64 -26.07
N THR A 246 9.62 -13.80 -25.16
CA THR A 246 8.66 -14.22 -24.13
C THR A 246 7.24 -14.12 -24.67
N GLU A 247 6.45 -15.20 -24.56
CA GLU A 247 5.02 -15.17 -24.89
C GLU A 247 4.22 -14.39 -23.81
N PRO A 248 3.09 -13.74 -24.17
CA PRO A 248 2.59 -13.57 -25.53
C PRO A 248 3.38 -12.49 -26.31
N LYS A 249 3.73 -12.75 -27.57
CA LYS A 249 4.49 -11.80 -28.43
C LYS A 249 3.72 -10.53 -28.82
N ARG A 250 2.39 -10.55 -28.72
CA ARG A 250 1.52 -9.40 -29.03
C ARG A 250 1.60 -8.24 -28.03
N ASN A 251 2.22 -8.46 -26.87
CA ASN A 251 2.34 -7.46 -25.83
C ASN A 251 3.77 -6.89 -25.79
N ILE A 252 3.92 -5.60 -25.57
CA ILE A 252 5.19 -4.99 -25.15
C ILE A 252 5.03 -4.60 -23.68
N THR A 253 6.09 -4.78 -22.91
CA THR A 253 6.14 -4.35 -21.53
C THR A 253 7.40 -3.53 -21.32
N VAL A 254 7.22 -2.31 -20.83
CA VAL A 254 8.26 -1.36 -20.46
C VAL A 254 8.31 -1.30 -18.94
N ALA A 255 9.49 -1.21 -18.33
CA ALA A 255 9.62 -0.93 -16.91
C ALA A 255 10.72 0.08 -16.59
N VAL A 256 10.52 0.81 -15.49
CA VAL A 256 11.45 1.78 -14.93
C VAL A 256 11.62 1.46 -13.43
N PRO A 257 12.85 1.48 -12.88
CA PRO A 257 13.06 1.23 -11.46
C PRO A 257 12.58 2.43 -10.63
N ILE A 258 12.00 2.16 -9.45
CA ILE A 258 11.74 3.16 -8.40
C ILE A 258 12.89 3.05 -7.39
N ARG A 259 13.64 4.14 -7.19
CA ARG A 259 14.88 4.14 -6.40
C ARG A 259 14.86 5.17 -5.27
N HIS A 260 15.71 4.92 -4.28
CA HIS A 260 16.06 5.88 -3.25
C HIS A 260 17.56 5.77 -2.98
N GLY A 261 18.31 6.83 -3.34
CA GLY A 261 19.77 6.75 -3.43
C GLY A 261 20.19 5.69 -4.45
N ASP A 262 21.10 4.80 -4.02
CA ASP A 262 21.61 3.69 -4.83
C ASP A 262 20.75 2.41 -4.74
N MET A 263 19.72 2.41 -3.89
CA MET A 263 18.85 1.25 -3.71
C MET A 263 17.68 1.26 -4.69
N VAL A 264 17.41 0.12 -5.32
CA VAL A 264 16.17 -0.11 -6.06
C VAL A 264 15.12 -0.65 -5.10
N LEU A 265 14.06 0.13 -4.90
CA LEU A 265 12.98 -0.23 -4.00
C LEU A 265 11.90 -1.06 -4.70
N ALA A 266 11.59 -0.72 -5.95
CA ALA A 266 10.60 -1.43 -6.76
C ALA A 266 10.88 -1.23 -8.26
N SER A 267 10.08 -1.86 -9.10
CA SER A 267 10.01 -1.59 -10.54
C SER A 267 8.57 -1.32 -10.93
N MET A 268 8.35 -0.24 -11.65
CA MET A 268 7.06 0.14 -12.21
C MET A 268 7.02 -0.22 -13.69
N THR A 269 5.91 -0.79 -14.16
CA THR A 269 5.78 -1.30 -15.52
C THR A 269 4.50 -0.87 -16.18
N VAL A 270 4.52 -0.72 -17.50
CA VAL A 270 3.35 -0.58 -18.36
C VAL A 270 3.37 -1.70 -19.38
N SER A 271 2.25 -2.39 -19.57
CA SER A 271 2.07 -3.40 -20.61
C SER A 271 1.01 -2.96 -21.61
N PHE A 272 1.31 -3.02 -22.90
CA PHE A 272 0.43 -2.58 -23.98
C PHE A 272 0.53 -3.50 -25.21
N PHE A 273 -0.45 -3.42 -26.11
CA PHE A 273 -0.42 -4.19 -27.36
C PHE A 273 0.50 -3.52 -28.38
N ILE A 274 1.35 -4.32 -29.05
CA ILE A 274 2.27 -3.81 -30.07
C ILE A 274 1.57 -3.09 -31.22
N THR A 275 0.32 -3.48 -31.53
CA THR A 275 -0.48 -2.88 -32.61
C THR A 275 -1.22 -1.61 -32.20
N ALA A 276 -1.31 -1.32 -30.89
CA ALA A 276 -2.13 -0.22 -30.38
C ALA A 276 -1.36 1.09 -30.18
N VAL A 277 -0.03 1.05 -30.21
CA VAL A 277 0.85 2.22 -30.13
C VAL A 277 1.88 2.12 -31.24
N ALA A 278 1.91 3.12 -32.13
CA ALA A 278 2.90 3.16 -33.21
C ALA A 278 4.31 3.24 -32.62
N PRO A 279 5.33 2.56 -33.19
CA PRO A 279 6.68 2.56 -32.64
C PRO A 279 7.29 3.95 -32.40
N ALA A 280 6.95 4.92 -33.24
CA ALA A 280 7.40 6.31 -33.10
C ALA A 280 6.82 7.01 -31.86
N ASP A 281 5.62 6.62 -31.43
CA ASP A 281 4.90 7.27 -30.34
C ASP A 281 5.15 6.61 -28.98
N VAL A 282 5.83 5.45 -28.94
CA VAL A 282 6.05 4.69 -27.69
C VAL A 282 6.81 5.52 -26.67
N ASP A 283 7.77 6.34 -27.10
CA ASP A 283 8.54 7.16 -26.18
C ASP A 283 7.64 8.20 -25.51
N GLU A 284 6.98 9.04 -26.29
CA GLU A 284 6.13 10.14 -25.82
C GLU A 284 4.87 9.64 -25.09
N ARG A 285 4.21 8.58 -25.57
CA ARG A 285 2.91 8.15 -25.04
C ARG A 285 3.01 7.13 -23.91
N VAL A 286 4.16 6.49 -23.72
CA VAL A 286 4.32 5.43 -22.70
C VAL A 286 5.57 5.63 -21.84
N ILE A 287 6.75 5.79 -22.45
CA ILE A 287 8.01 5.80 -21.70
C ILE A 287 8.17 7.09 -20.89
N GLN A 288 7.95 8.26 -21.49
CA GLN A 288 8.08 9.55 -20.79
C GLN A 288 7.07 9.69 -19.65
N PRO A 289 5.76 9.42 -19.84
CA PRO A 289 4.78 9.48 -18.75
C PRO A 289 5.12 8.50 -17.61
N LEU A 290 5.63 7.31 -17.93
CA LEU A 290 6.07 6.34 -16.93
C LEU A 290 7.27 6.87 -16.13
N LYS A 291 8.29 7.42 -16.80
CA LYS A 291 9.48 8.00 -16.14
C LYS A 291 9.12 9.19 -15.24
N GLU A 292 8.28 10.10 -15.72
CA GLU A 292 7.80 11.25 -14.94
C GLU A 292 7.02 10.80 -13.70
N THR A 293 6.17 9.78 -13.86
CA THR A 293 5.41 9.21 -12.75
C THR A 293 6.34 8.60 -11.70
N VAL A 294 7.35 7.84 -12.14
CA VAL A 294 8.38 7.30 -11.23
C VAL A 294 9.15 8.41 -10.52
N ALA A 295 9.55 9.47 -11.22
CA ALA A 295 10.26 10.60 -10.61
C ALA A 295 9.43 11.29 -9.51
N LYS A 296 8.12 11.46 -9.72
CA LYS A 296 7.20 11.97 -8.69
C LYS A 296 7.17 11.05 -7.46
N ILE A 297 7.06 9.74 -7.68
CA ILE A 297 7.08 8.73 -6.61
C ILE A 297 8.40 8.78 -5.82
N GLU A 298 9.54 8.78 -6.50
CA GLU A 298 10.87 8.86 -5.86
C GLU A 298 11.02 10.12 -5.01
N SER A 299 10.46 11.25 -5.45
CA SER A 299 10.44 12.51 -4.67
C SER A 299 9.62 12.38 -3.38
N VAL A 300 8.46 11.72 -3.45
CA VAL A 300 7.60 11.49 -2.27
C VAL A 300 8.29 10.55 -1.28
N ILE A 301 8.92 9.47 -1.76
CA ILE A 301 9.68 8.54 -0.91
C ILE A 301 10.85 9.25 -0.23
N ARG A 302 11.62 10.06 -0.97
CA ARG A 302 12.72 10.84 -0.38
C ARG A 302 12.23 11.74 0.75
N PHE A 303 11.11 12.43 0.52
CA PHE A 303 10.51 13.29 1.53
C PHE A 303 10.11 12.52 2.82
N MET A 304 9.54 11.31 2.67
CA MET A 304 9.12 10.48 3.80
C MET A 304 10.31 9.92 4.58
N ARG A 305 11.38 9.47 3.90
CA ARG A 305 12.55 8.83 4.52
C ARG A 305 13.53 9.81 5.14
N ASP A 306 13.69 11.00 4.55
CA ASP A 306 14.69 11.99 5.00
C ASP A 306 14.14 12.95 6.08
N GLY A 307 12.98 12.65 6.67
CA GLY A 307 12.50 13.31 7.88
C GLY A 307 11.79 14.67 7.68
N GLY A 308 11.24 14.95 6.50
CA GLY A 308 10.23 15.99 6.32
C GLY A 308 10.61 17.40 6.80
N SER A 309 11.80 17.89 6.46
CA SER A 309 12.13 19.34 6.58
C SER A 309 11.52 20.16 5.44
N GLY A 310 10.26 19.89 5.10
CA GLY A 310 9.51 20.56 4.05
C GLY A 310 8.02 20.26 4.16
N MET A 311 7.18 21.08 3.56
CA MET A 311 5.74 20.85 3.53
C MET A 311 5.44 19.67 2.59
N LEU A 312 4.59 18.73 3.03
CA LEU A 312 3.95 17.79 2.10
C LEU A 312 3.25 18.63 1.01
N PRO A 313 3.49 18.41 -0.29
CA PRO A 313 2.66 19.05 -1.31
C PRO A 313 1.22 18.60 -1.07
N THR A 314 0.36 19.56 -0.77
CA THR A 314 -1.05 19.30 -0.51
C THR A 314 -1.75 18.88 -1.81
N SER A 315 -2.94 18.30 -1.76
CA SER A 315 -3.66 17.92 -2.99
C SER A 315 -3.89 19.10 -3.95
N ARG A 316 -3.86 20.34 -3.44
CA ARG A 316 -3.87 21.57 -4.25
C ARG A 316 -2.55 21.86 -4.95
N ASP A 317 -1.41 21.50 -4.36
CA ASP A 317 -0.08 21.68 -4.96
C ASP A 317 0.16 20.66 -6.08
N VAL A 318 -0.32 19.42 -5.90
CA VAL A 318 -0.28 18.35 -6.92
C VAL A 318 -1.15 18.73 -8.13
N SER A 319 -2.33 19.34 -7.92
CA SER A 319 -3.19 19.81 -9.02
C SER A 319 -2.71 21.10 -9.70
N ARG A 320 -1.94 21.97 -9.02
CA ARG A 320 -1.38 23.19 -9.64
C ARG A 320 -0.12 22.92 -10.46
N MET A 321 0.71 21.95 -10.07
CA MET A 321 1.85 21.52 -10.90
C MET A 321 1.41 20.81 -12.19
N ALA A 322 0.20 20.24 -12.24
CA ALA A 322 -0.40 19.67 -13.44
C ALA A 322 -0.97 20.71 -14.44
N LEU A 323 -0.94 22.01 -14.09
CA LEU A 323 -1.46 23.11 -14.91
C LEU A 323 -0.40 24.16 -15.27
N ALA A 324 0.87 23.92 -14.95
CA ALA A 324 1.98 24.85 -15.20
C ALA A 324 3.07 24.30 -16.14
N VAL A 325 2.76 23.25 -16.91
CA VAL A 325 3.48 22.79 -18.10
C VAL A 325 2.44 22.52 -19.18
#